data_AF-A0A4R3ZN68-F1
#
_entry.id   AF-A0A4R3ZN68-F1
#
_cell.length_a   1.000
_cell.length_b   1.000
_cell.length_c   1.000
_cell.angle_alpha   90.00
_cell.angle_beta   90.00
_cell.angle_gamma   90.00
#
_symmetry.space_group_name_H-M   'P 1'
#
loop_
_entity.id
_entity.type
_entity.pdbx_description
1 polymer ?
#
loop_
_entity_poly.entity_id
_entity_poly.type
_entity_poly.pdbx_seq_one_letter_code
_entity_poly.pdbx_strand_id
1 'polypeptide(L)'
;MDRIRHAADQTGDAHFLEVLRWHRVVAGLPELDWGARGAYRIAITELGEGRAAELLADLRRLARNPRRYRNGADGKPRYRDGTTSARRYGSR
;
A
#
# COMPACT_ATOMS: atom_id res chain seq x y z
N MET A 1 11.39 -7.35 -6.32
CA MET A 1 11.70 -6.83 -4.97
C MET A 1 12.34 -5.44 -5.05
N ASP A 2 13.43 -5.25 -5.80
CA ASP A 2 14.14 -3.96 -5.92
C ASP A 2 13.28 -2.75 -6.28
N ARG A 3 12.30 -2.90 -7.18
CA ARG A 3 11.42 -1.78 -7.58
C ARG A 3 10.51 -1.29 -6.45
N ILE A 4 10.06 -2.19 -5.58
CA ILE A 4 9.20 -1.84 -4.44
C ILE A 4 10.05 -1.16 -3.37
N ARG A 5 11.26 -1.67 -3.10
CA ARG A 5 12.19 -1.03 -2.15
C ARG A 5 12.56 0.39 -2.59
N HIS A 6 12.92 0.57 -3.86
CA HIS A 6 13.22 1.90 -4.39
C HIS A 6 12.03 2.88 -4.34
N ALA A 7 10.80 2.38 -4.48
CA ALA A 7 9.60 3.21 -4.33
C ALA A 7 9.28 3.52 -2.86
N ALA A 8 9.58 2.58 -1.95
CA ALA A 8 9.49 2.77 -0.51
C ALA A 8 10.45 3.88 -0.05
N ASP A 9 11.71 3.84 -0.52
CA ASP A 9 12.73 4.86 -0.20
C ASP A 9 12.27 6.27 -0.61
N GLN A 10 11.51 6.40 -1.71
CA GLN A 10 10.97 7.67 -2.19
C GLN A 10 9.73 8.17 -1.45
N THR A 11 9.00 7.28 -0.78
CA THR A 11 7.74 7.60 -0.07
C THR A 11 7.93 7.73 1.44
N GLY A 12 9.03 7.17 1.96
CA GLY A 12 9.34 7.10 3.37
C GLY A 12 8.66 5.91 4.05
N ASP A 13 9.37 5.30 5.00
CA ASP A 13 8.99 4.04 5.64
C ASP A 13 7.59 4.03 6.24
N ALA A 14 7.18 5.14 6.88
CA ALA A 14 5.87 5.25 7.52
C ALA A 14 4.71 5.12 6.50
N HIS A 15 4.80 5.83 5.36
CA HIS A 15 3.76 5.74 4.34
C HIS A 15 3.81 4.41 3.59
N PHE A 16 5.02 3.90 3.33
CA PHE A 16 5.19 2.59 2.72
C PHE A 16 4.52 1.49 3.55
N LEU A 17 4.73 1.50 4.87
CA LEU A 17 4.09 0.59 5.81
C LEU A 17 2.56 0.70 5.79
N GLU A 18 2.03 1.91 5.76
CA GLU A 18 0.59 2.15 5.72
C GLU A 18 -0.04 1.54 4.46
N VAL A 19 0.56 1.82 3.30
CA VAL A 19 0.07 1.30 2.00
C VAL A 19 0.22 -0.24 1.95
N LEU A 20 1.32 -0.78 2.44
CA LEU A 20 1.57 -2.22 2.49
C LEU A 20 0.56 -2.96 3.39
N ARG A 21 0.30 -2.43 4.60
CA ARG A 21 -0.72 -2.97 5.53
C ARG A 21 -2.09 -2.99 4.88
N TRP A 22 -2.46 -1.90 4.21
CA TRP A 22 -3.74 -1.81 3.51
C TRP A 22 -3.89 -2.90 2.44
N HIS A 23 -2.87 -3.06 1.57
CA HIS A 23 -2.89 -4.10 0.53
C HIS A 23 -3.02 -5.50 1.12
N ARG A 24 -2.40 -5.77 2.28
CA ARG A 24 -2.56 -7.06 2.98
C ARG A 24 -3.97 -7.27 3.53
N VAL A 25 -4.56 -6.25 4.15
CA VAL A 25 -5.95 -6.31 4.64
C VAL A 25 -6.93 -6.58 3.50
N VAL A 26 -6.75 -5.89 2.36
CA VAL A 26 -7.59 -6.11 1.17
C VAL A 26 -7.39 -7.50 0.56
N ALA A 27 -6.19 -8.06 0.66
CA ALA A 27 -5.89 -9.42 0.25
C ALA A 27 -6.38 -10.49 1.25
N GLY A 28 -6.97 -10.09 2.39
CA GLY A 28 -7.41 -11.01 3.44
C GLY A 28 -6.25 -11.69 4.19
N LEU A 29 -5.05 -11.10 4.13
CA LEU A 29 -3.86 -11.65 4.77
C LEU A 29 -3.80 -11.27 6.25
N PRO A 30 -3.28 -12.16 7.12
CA PRO A 30 -3.15 -11.87 8.54
C PRO A 30 -2.17 -10.73 8.80
N GLU A 31 -2.35 -10.04 9.92
CA GLU A 31 -1.38 -9.04 10.37
C GLU A 31 -0.05 -9.70 10.75
N LEU A 32 1.05 -9.08 10.33
CA LEU A 32 2.40 -9.54 10.63
C LEU A 32 2.93 -8.82 11.86
N ASP A 33 3.84 -9.49 12.57
CA ASP A 33 4.70 -8.81 13.53
C ASP A 33 5.71 -7.94 12.76
N TRP A 34 5.42 -6.65 12.65
CA TRP A 34 6.26 -5.67 11.96
C TRP A 34 7.60 -5.40 12.66
N GLY A 35 7.76 -5.84 13.92
CA GLY A 35 9.04 -5.81 14.65
C GLY A 35 9.96 -6.98 14.28
N ALA A 36 9.43 -8.04 13.66
CA ALA A 36 10.21 -9.21 13.30
C ALA A 36 11.14 -8.93 12.11
N ARG A 37 12.38 -9.43 12.21
CA ARG A 37 13.36 -9.33 11.12
C ARG A 37 12.83 -10.05 9.88
N GLY A 38 12.68 -9.30 8.80
CA GLY A 38 12.20 -9.83 7.51
C GLY A 38 10.68 -9.78 7.31
N ALA A 39 9.92 -9.21 8.25
CA ALA A 39 8.46 -9.02 8.13
C ALA A 39 8.08 -8.34 6.80
N TYR A 40 8.84 -7.34 6.36
CA TYR A 40 8.65 -6.68 5.06
C TYR A 40 8.77 -7.60 3.86
N ARG A 41 9.74 -8.52 3.88
CA ARG A 41 9.95 -9.46 2.78
C ARG A 41 8.82 -10.46 2.72
N ILE A 42 8.40 -10.98 3.87
CA ILE A 42 7.24 -11.88 3.98
C ILE A 42 5.98 -11.17 3.50
N ALA A 43 5.77 -9.93 3.97
CA ALA A 43 4.61 -9.11 3.63
C ALA A 43 4.41 -8.94 2.13
N ILE A 44 5.49 -8.65 1.40
CA ILE A 44 5.48 -8.49 -0.06
C ILE A 44 5.33 -9.82 -0.78
N THR A 45 5.97 -10.89 -0.29
CA THR A 45 5.88 -12.22 -0.91
C THR A 45 4.46 -12.77 -0.83
N GLU A 46 3.81 -12.68 0.33
CA GLU A 46 2.45 -13.19 0.54
C GLU A 46 1.38 -12.42 -0.22
N LEU A 47 1.64 -11.17 -0.61
CA LEU A 47 0.74 -10.40 -1.46
C LEU A 47 0.56 -11.02 -2.85
N GLY A 48 1.54 -11.78 -3.34
CA GLY A 48 1.56 -12.29 -4.69
C GLY A 48 1.76 -11.19 -5.74
N GLU A 49 2.03 -11.61 -6.98
CA GLU A 49 2.51 -10.69 -8.04
C GLU A 49 1.50 -9.61 -8.43
N GLY A 50 0.21 -9.97 -8.53
CA GLY A 50 -0.85 -9.03 -8.93
C GLY A 50 -0.99 -7.87 -7.95
N ARG A 51 -1.15 -8.16 -6.66
CA ARG A 51 -1.25 -7.13 -5.62
C ARG A 51 0.07 -6.39 -5.39
N ALA A 52 1.22 -7.06 -5.53
CA ALA A 52 2.52 -6.40 -5.48
C ALA A 52 2.72 -5.37 -6.60
N ALA A 53 2.16 -5.62 -7.80
CA ALA A 53 2.15 -4.65 -8.89
C ALA A 53 1.26 -3.44 -8.59
N GLU A 54 0.08 -3.65 -7.99
CA GLU A 54 -0.80 -2.57 -7.55
C GLU A 54 -0.15 -1.72 -6.44
N LEU A 55 0.45 -2.37 -5.43
CA LEU A 55 1.24 -1.72 -4.39
C LEU A 55 2.32 -0.81 -5.00
N LEU A 56 3.08 -1.32 -5.96
CA LEU A 56 4.12 -0.52 -6.64
C LEU A 56 3.53 0.69 -7.38
N ALA A 57 2.37 0.54 -8.02
CA ALA A 57 1.70 1.64 -8.71
C ALA A 57 1.25 2.73 -7.72
N ASP A 58 0.68 2.33 -6.58
CA ASP A 58 0.25 3.24 -5.52
C ASP A 58 1.43 3.97 -4.87
N LEU A 59 2.54 3.27 -4.57
CA LEU A 59 3.75 3.89 -4.03
C LEU A 59 4.35 4.92 -5.01
N ARG A 60 4.42 4.59 -6.30
CA ARG A 60 4.87 5.54 -7.33
C ARG A 60 3.94 6.73 -7.50
N ARG A 61 2.65 6.55 -7.25
CA ARG A 61 1.67 7.64 -7.29
C ARG A 61 1.82 8.55 -6.08
N LEU A 62 2.05 7.96 -4.92
CA LEU A 62 2.32 8.67 -3.67
C LEU A 62 3.59 9.52 -3.76
N ALA A 63 4.69 8.93 -4.23
CA ALA A 63 5.96 9.64 -4.44
C ALA A 63 5.80 10.89 -5.32
N ARG A 64 4.94 10.80 -6.34
CA ARG A 64 4.68 11.91 -7.27
C ARG A 64 3.70 12.95 -6.73
N ASN A 65 2.83 12.60 -5.78
CA ASN A 65 1.81 13.52 -5.28
C ASN A 65 1.50 13.30 -3.78
N PRO A 66 2.45 13.62 -2.89
CA PRO A 66 2.34 13.34 -1.46
C PRO A 66 1.20 14.11 -0.79
N ARG A 67 0.86 15.31 -1.29
CA ARG A 67 -0.19 16.19 -0.70
C ARG A 67 -1.61 15.61 -0.82
N ARG A 68 -1.84 14.69 -1.76
CA ARG A 68 -3.16 14.06 -1.99
C ARG A 68 -3.42 12.84 -1.10
N TYR A 69 -2.44 12.39 -0.34
CA TYR A 69 -2.55 11.20 0.52
C TYR A 69 -2.76 11.56 2.02
N ARG A 70 -3.05 12.84 2.32
CA ARG A 70 -3.33 13.27 3.70
C ARG A 70 -4.73 12.76 4.10
N ASN A 71 -4.71 11.64 4.81
CA ASN A 71 -5.80 10.76 5.22
C ASN A 71 -7.09 11.44 5.69
N GLY A 72 -8.23 10.85 5.29
CA GLY A 72 -9.47 10.93 6.06
C GLY A 72 -9.53 9.77 7.05
N ALA A 73 -10.31 9.95 8.12
CA ALA A 73 -10.33 9.19 9.38
C ALA A 73 -10.45 7.64 9.31
N ASP A 74 -10.54 7.04 8.12
CA ASP A 74 -10.72 5.61 7.89
C ASP A 74 -9.44 4.89 7.41
N GLY A 75 -8.28 5.55 7.41
CA GLY A 75 -7.01 4.98 6.92
C GLY A 75 -6.98 4.69 5.42
N LYS A 76 -7.92 5.25 4.64
CA LYS A 76 -7.98 5.11 3.18
C LYS A 76 -7.48 6.38 2.50
N PRO A 77 -6.71 6.28 1.41
CA PRO A 77 -6.44 7.43 0.56
C PRO A 77 -7.75 7.96 -0.01
N ARG A 78 -8.16 9.14 0.45
CA ARG A 78 -9.29 9.86 -0.13
C ARG A 78 -8.78 10.61 -1.35
N TYR A 79 -9.18 10.17 -2.54
CA TYR A 79 -9.02 11.01 -3.72
C TYR A 79 -9.90 12.27 -3.56
N ARG A 80 -9.47 13.40 -4.14
CA ARG A 80 -10.16 14.71 -4.06
C ARG A 80 -11.64 14.68 -4.51
N ASP A 81 -12.05 13.62 -5.18
CA ASP A 81 -13.42 13.34 -5.64
C ASP A 81 -14.31 12.67 -4.57
N GLY A 82 -13.75 12.26 -3.42
CA GLY A 82 -14.49 11.57 -2.36
C GLY A 82 -14.65 10.06 -2.59
N THR A 83 -14.16 9.54 -3.71
CA THR A 83 -14.09 8.10 -3.97
C THR A 83 -12.97 7.42 -3.17
N THR A 84 -13.34 6.35 -2.47
CA THR A 84 -12.41 5.36 -1.92
C THR A 84 -12.07 4.31 -2.98
N SER A 85 -10.82 3.83 -3.04
CA SER A 85 -10.36 2.84 -4.04
C SER A 85 -11.21 1.57 -4.08
N ALA A 86 -11.90 1.24 -2.97
CA ALA A 86 -12.85 0.13 -2.89
C ALA A 86 -13.99 0.23 -3.93
N ARG A 87 -14.36 1.45 -4.37
CA ARG A 87 -15.43 1.64 -5.36
C ARG A 87 -15.03 1.22 -6.78
N ARG A 88 -13.74 0.98 -7.06
CA ARG A 88 -13.28 0.50 -8.38
C ARG A 88 -13.28 -1.02 -8.54
N TYR A 89 -13.47 -1.78 -7.46
CA TYR A 89 -13.45 -3.24 -7.49
C TYR A 89 -14.74 -3.85 -6.91
N GLY A 90 -15.87 -3.18 -7.14
CA GLY A 90 -17.21 -3.71 -6.90
C GLY A 90 -17.97 -3.85 -8.22
N SER A 91 -17.53 -4.78 -9.08
CA SER A 91 -18.32 -5.36 -10.18
C SER A 91 -17.41 -6.27 -10.99
N ARG A 92 -17.38 -7.58 -10.69
CA ARG A 92 -18.17 -8.59 -11.43
C ARG A 92 -17.82 -9.97 -10.90
#